data_AF-A0A651FWD2-F1
#
_entry.id   AF-A0A651FWD2-F1
#
_cell.length_a   1.000
_cell.length_b   1.000
_cell.length_c   1.000
_cell.angle_alpha   90.00
_cell.angle_beta   90.00
_cell.angle_gamma   90.00
#
_symmetry.space_group_name_H-M   'P 1'
#
loop_
_entity.id
_entity.type
_entity.pdbx_description
1 polymer ?
#
loop_
_entity_poly.entity_id
_entity_poly.type
_entity_poly.pdbx_seq_one_letter_code
_entity_poly.pdbx_strand_id
1 'polypeptide(L)'
;MIPCQECGHINRLGAIYCGSCGAKLTVDVSHIESAIRSTAAEARGEKVFKAGTSAISICGFLFIAAAVLQFVVMPPMPSPVLPMGTPGAAEEIMNAEAEWLRPRLDLLPGIDERGFDSEGSLKLLAWRRQHRDLLLAGIDQEQIRNWQIEVFNSRQRDGSWRGGDSVAATGMALLALMARPDVADFDVAIDAGVEYLKPRILAGSSGRDPIAHTIGIMALVESGQLSERENASIRPSLYRGDAPQWQSLALLSFHPDQRPRRIAAIQSNINESVWRHYLQFLSRQRVLDEVNEDLFAEGAGEAFSGIDRLAWTLTSLWMGRNPQALQEQLAAWSQLEMLPVVERDLRELIGDHAGLSLAILNATASLRAPPSWVRPPSE
;
A
#
# COMPACT_ATOMS: atom_id res chain seq x y z
N MET A 1 -39.88 13.66 -23.08
CA MET A 1 -41.18 12.98 -22.91
C MET A 1 -41.79 13.38 -21.57
N ILE A 2 -43.10 13.25 -21.36
CA ILE A 2 -43.79 13.71 -20.12
C ILE A 2 -44.40 12.49 -19.40
N PRO A 3 -43.99 12.16 -18.17
CA PRO A 3 -44.60 11.08 -17.40
C PRO A 3 -45.99 11.51 -16.89
N CYS A 4 -46.95 10.60 -16.95
CA CYS A 4 -48.27 10.81 -16.34
C CYS A 4 -48.18 10.76 -14.82
N GLN A 5 -48.75 11.75 -14.15
CA GLN A 5 -48.75 11.88 -12.69
C GLN A 5 -49.59 10.79 -12.01
N GLU A 6 -50.56 10.21 -12.71
CA GLU A 6 -51.43 9.18 -12.14
C GLU A 6 -50.92 7.76 -12.39
N CYS A 7 -50.44 7.44 -13.59
CA CYS A 7 -50.07 6.07 -13.96
C CYS A 7 -48.60 5.88 -14.35
N GLY A 8 -47.78 6.93 -14.37
CA GLY A 8 -46.37 6.86 -14.75
C GLY A 8 -46.09 6.64 -16.24
N HIS A 9 -47.11 6.51 -17.09
CA HIS A 9 -46.91 6.29 -18.53
C HIS A 9 -46.22 7.48 -19.20
N ILE A 10 -45.22 7.19 -20.05
CA ILE A 10 -44.40 8.20 -20.72
C ILE A 10 -45.06 8.67 -22.01
N ASN A 11 -45.53 9.92 -22.03
CA ASN A 11 -46.24 10.51 -23.16
C ASN A 11 -45.33 11.40 -24.03
N ARG A 12 -45.72 11.59 -25.29
CA ARG A 12 -45.03 12.52 -26.21
C ARG A 12 -45.18 13.97 -25.72
N LEU A 13 -44.18 14.80 -26.00
CA LEU A 13 -44.23 16.24 -25.71
C LEU A 13 -45.41 16.87 -26.49
N GLY A 14 -46.26 17.64 -25.80
CA GLY A 14 -47.46 18.25 -26.38
C GLY A 14 -48.76 17.45 -26.20
N ALA A 15 -48.71 16.25 -25.63
CA ALA A 15 -49.92 15.51 -25.27
C ALA A 15 -50.67 16.22 -24.12
N ILE A 16 -51.98 16.47 -24.31
CA ILE A 16 -52.85 17.09 -23.30
C ILE A 16 -53.42 16.03 -22.34
N TYR A 17 -53.57 14.80 -22.82
CA TYR A 17 -54.09 13.66 -22.07
C TYR A 17 -53.12 12.48 -22.15
N CYS A 18 -53.09 11.67 -21.10
CA CYS A 18 -52.32 10.44 -21.06
C CYS A 18 -52.88 9.41 -22.04
N GLY A 19 -52.06 8.89 -22.95
CA GLY A 19 -52.47 7.88 -23.94
C GLY A 19 -52.82 6.52 -23.33
N SER A 20 -52.53 6.28 -22.05
CA SER A 20 -52.83 5.03 -21.34
C SER A 20 -54.04 5.14 -20.43
N CYS A 21 -54.08 6.11 -19.53
CA CYS A 21 -55.18 6.24 -18.54
C CYS A 21 -56.19 7.35 -18.85
N GLY A 22 -55.95 8.18 -19.89
CA GLY A 22 -56.84 9.29 -20.25
C GLY A 22 -56.79 10.50 -19.32
N ALA A 23 -56.03 10.46 -18.22
CA ALA A 23 -55.89 11.59 -17.30
C ALA A 23 -55.28 12.82 -17.99
N LYS A 24 -55.74 14.02 -17.62
CA LYS A 24 -55.21 15.28 -18.15
C LYS A 24 -53.82 15.54 -17.58
N LEU A 25 -52.85 15.77 -18.46
CA LEU A 25 -51.47 16.02 -18.06
C LEU A 25 -51.32 17.49 -17.63
N THR A 26 -50.94 17.70 -16.37
CA THR A 26 -50.56 19.03 -15.85
C THR A 26 -49.07 19.25 -16.09
N VAL A 27 -48.74 19.98 -17.14
CA VAL A 27 -47.35 20.26 -17.52
C VAL A 27 -46.91 21.55 -16.86
N ASP A 28 -46.12 21.42 -15.80
CA ASP A 28 -45.39 22.53 -15.19
C ASP A 28 -44.08 22.77 -15.94
N VAL A 29 -43.58 24.01 -15.91
CA VAL A 29 -42.33 24.42 -16.58
C VAL A 29 -41.14 23.58 -16.11
N SER A 30 -41.14 23.22 -14.83
CA SER A 30 -40.15 22.32 -14.21
C SER A 30 -40.06 20.93 -14.88
N HIS A 31 -41.19 20.39 -15.36
CA HIS A 31 -41.23 19.11 -16.07
C HIS A 31 -40.73 19.20 -17.52
N ILE A 32 -40.85 20.38 -18.14
CA ILE A 32 -40.30 20.63 -19.47
C ILE A 32 -38.77 20.69 -19.38
N GLU A 33 -38.23 21.39 -18.38
CA GLU A 33 -36.78 21.47 -18.17
C GLU A 33 -36.15 20.11 -17.85
N SER A 34 -36.79 19.30 -17.00
CA SER A 34 -36.29 17.96 -16.67
C SER A 34 -36.28 17.03 -17.90
N ALA A 35 -37.32 17.10 -18.74
CA ALA A 35 -37.40 16.35 -19.99
C ALA A 35 -36.37 16.79 -21.04
N ILE A 36 -36.03 18.08 -21.10
CA ILE A 36 -34.95 18.59 -21.98
C ILE A 36 -33.60 18.09 -21.47
N ARG A 37 -33.35 18.15 -20.14
CA ARG A 37 -32.10 17.67 -19.55
C ARG A 37 -31.89 16.17 -19.75
N SER A 38 -32.93 15.35 -19.61
CA SER A 38 -32.82 13.90 -19.82
C SER A 38 -32.55 13.56 -21.29
N THR A 39 -33.24 14.22 -22.22
CA THR A 39 -33.04 14.01 -23.66
C THR A 39 -31.64 14.48 -24.10
N ALA A 40 -31.14 15.59 -23.53
CA ALA A 40 -29.78 16.07 -23.79
C ALA A 40 -28.70 15.15 -23.21
N ALA A 41 -28.96 14.51 -22.06
CA ALA A 41 -28.06 13.53 -21.46
C ALA A 41 -27.96 12.25 -22.30
N GLU A 42 -29.10 11.71 -22.77
CA GLU A 42 -29.14 10.54 -23.66
C GLU A 42 -28.41 10.81 -24.99
N ALA A 43 -28.67 11.96 -25.61
CA ALA A 43 -27.98 12.36 -26.85
C ALA A 43 -26.47 12.56 -26.66
N ARG A 44 -26.03 12.99 -25.48
CA ARG A 44 -24.60 13.09 -25.15
C ARG A 44 -23.98 11.70 -24.95
N GLY A 45 -24.67 10.78 -24.30
CA GLY A 45 -24.24 9.38 -24.14
C GLY A 45 -24.05 8.68 -25.48
N GLU A 46 -24.99 8.84 -26.42
CA GLU A 46 -24.89 8.23 -27.75
C GLU A 46 -23.72 8.79 -28.58
N LYS A 47 -23.44 10.10 -28.47
CA LYS A 47 -22.28 10.73 -29.11
C LYS A 47 -20.95 10.23 -28.54
N VAL A 48 -20.85 10.09 -27.22
CA VAL A 48 -19.64 9.57 -26.56
C VAL A 48 -19.41 8.10 -26.92
N PHE A 49 -20.48 7.30 -26.98
CA PHE A 49 -20.38 5.89 -27.37
C PHE A 49 -19.94 5.72 -28.83
N LYS A 50 -20.47 6.53 -29.76
CA LYS A 50 -20.04 6.56 -31.17
C LYS A 50 -18.59 7.03 -31.34
N ALA A 51 -18.16 8.03 -30.55
CA ALA A 51 -16.76 8.47 -30.55
C ALA A 51 -15.81 7.37 -30.04
N GLY A 52 -16.20 6.64 -28.98
CA GLY A 52 -15.41 5.55 -28.42
C GLY A 52 -15.24 4.36 -29.37
N THR A 53 -16.27 4.00 -30.13
CA THR A 53 -16.19 2.93 -31.14
C THR A 53 -15.26 3.27 -32.29
N SER A 54 -15.23 4.54 -32.72
CA SER A 54 -14.25 5.00 -33.71
C SER A 54 -12.81 4.94 -33.19
N ALA A 55 -12.55 5.35 -31.95
CA ALA A 55 -11.21 5.31 -31.36
C ALA A 55 -10.64 3.88 -31.28
N ILE A 56 -11.46 2.91 -30.86
CA ILE A 56 -11.04 1.49 -30.79
C ILE A 56 -10.67 0.96 -32.18
N SER A 57 -11.45 1.31 -33.21
CA SER A 57 -11.17 0.91 -34.60
C SER A 57 -9.85 1.47 -35.13
N ILE A 58 -9.55 2.74 -34.81
CA ILE A 58 -8.30 3.41 -35.20
C ILE A 58 -7.10 2.79 -34.48
N CYS A 59 -7.19 2.55 -33.17
CA CYS A 59 -6.13 1.87 -32.41
C CYS A 59 -5.87 0.45 -32.93
N GLY A 60 -6.93 -0.29 -33.26
CA GLY A 60 -6.82 -1.62 -33.86
C GLY A 60 -6.12 -1.59 -35.22
N PHE A 61 -6.49 -0.63 -36.09
CA PHE A 61 -5.83 -0.44 -37.37
C PHE A 61 -4.34 -0.08 -37.22
N LEU A 62 -3.99 0.83 -36.32
CA LEU A 62 -2.60 1.21 -36.05
C LEU A 62 -1.77 0.05 -35.49
N PHE A 63 -2.35 -0.76 -34.60
CA PHE A 63 -1.68 -1.94 -34.05
C PHE A 63 -1.39 -2.98 -35.14
N ILE A 64 -2.38 -3.26 -36.01
CA ILE A 64 -2.20 -4.20 -37.14
C ILE A 64 -1.15 -3.65 -38.11
N ALA A 65 -1.19 -2.35 -38.44
CA ALA A 65 -0.20 -1.72 -39.30
C ALA A 65 1.21 -1.82 -38.72
N ALA A 66 1.38 -1.57 -37.41
CA ALA A 66 2.67 -1.71 -36.72
C ALA A 66 3.18 -3.16 -36.74
N ALA A 67 2.30 -4.13 -36.48
CA ALA A 67 2.65 -5.55 -36.54
C ALA A 67 3.09 -5.96 -37.95
N VAL A 68 2.37 -5.57 -38.99
CA VAL A 68 2.75 -5.85 -40.39
C VAL A 68 4.10 -5.22 -40.72
N LEU A 69 4.35 -3.98 -40.27
CA LEU A 69 5.64 -3.31 -40.49
C LEU A 69 6.79 -4.08 -39.82
N GLN A 70 6.57 -4.56 -38.59
CA GLN A 70 7.57 -5.30 -37.82
C GLN A 70 7.84 -6.70 -38.40
N PHE A 71 6.81 -7.41 -38.88
CA PHE A 71 6.95 -8.79 -39.34
C PHE A 71 7.24 -8.95 -40.83
N VAL A 72 6.87 -7.97 -41.66
CA VAL A 72 7.01 -8.07 -43.13
C VAL A 72 8.10 -7.15 -43.67
N VAL A 73 8.25 -5.94 -43.11
CA VAL A 73 9.14 -4.91 -43.68
C VAL A 73 10.50 -4.89 -42.99
N MET A 74 10.56 -5.14 -41.68
CA MET A 74 11.84 -5.19 -40.98
C MET A 74 12.53 -6.54 -41.20
N PRO A 75 13.75 -6.57 -41.77
CA PRO A 75 14.56 -7.78 -41.74
C PRO A 75 14.84 -8.16 -40.27
N PRO A 76 15.00 -9.46 -39.96
CA PRO A 76 15.35 -9.90 -38.62
C PRO A 76 16.58 -9.13 -38.15
N MET A 77 16.46 -8.45 -37.01
CA MET A 77 17.61 -7.75 -36.44
C MET A 77 18.74 -8.75 -36.26
N PRO A 78 19.99 -8.42 -36.64
CA PRO A 78 21.12 -9.27 -36.34
C PRO A 78 21.13 -9.51 -34.83
N SER A 79 21.29 -10.76 -34.41
CA SER A 79 21.42 -11.10 -33.00
C SER A 79 22.45 -10.15 -32.38
N PRO A 80 22.12 -9.49 -31.26
CA PRO A 80 23.05 -8.57 -30.62
C PRO A 80 24.36 -9.31 -30.39
N VAL A 81 25.43 -8.84 -31.04
CA VAL A 81 26.79 -9.28 -30.74
C VAL A 81 27.12 -8.66 -29.40
N LEU A 82 26.71 -9.33 -28.33
CA LEU A 82 27.17 -8.99 -26.99
C LEU A 82 28.70 -9.14 -27.04
N PRO A 83 29.47 -8.14 -26.56
CA PRO A 83 30.88 -8.34 -26.35
C PRO A 83 31.01 -9.61 -25.52
N MET A 84 31.75 -10.60 -26.02
CA MET A 84 32.01 -11.83 -25.28
C MET A 84 32.78 -11.43 -24.04
N GLY A 85 32.04 -11.13 -22.96
CA GLY A 85 32.58 -10.91 -21.64
C GLY A 85 33.39 -12.15 -21.31
N THR A 86 34.64 -11.94 -20.92
CA THR A 86 35.48 -12.99 -20.37
C THR A 86 34.65 -13.80 -19.37
N PRO A 87 34.52 -15.13 -19.56
CA PRO A 87 33.79 -15.97 -18.61
C PRO A 87 34.45 -15.78 -17.24
N GLY A 88 33.74 -15.10 -16.35
CA GLY A 88 34.24 -14.68 -15.05
C GLY A 88 33.95 -13.21 -14.69
N ALA A 89 33.88 -12.26 -15.63
CA ALA A 89 33.74 -10.84 -15.27
C ALA A 89 32.33 -10.46 -14.76
N ALA A 90 31.29 -11.04 -15.34
CA ALA A 90 29.92 -10.88 -14.82
C ALA A 90 29.75 -11.60 -13.48
N GLU A 91 30.45 -12.71 -13.28
CA GLU A 91 30.44 -13.50 -12.05
C GLU A 91 31.27 -12.80 -10.95
N GLU A 92 32.37 -12.13 -11.28
CA GLU A 92 33.17 -11.30 -10.36
C GLU A 92 32.43 -10.04 -9.91
N ILE A 93 31.72 -9.36 -10.82
CA ILE A 93 30.92 -8.17 -10.44
C ILE A 93 29.72 -8.58 -9.57
N MET A 94 29.02 -9.67 -9.93
CA MET A 94 27.94 -10.22 -9.11
C MET A 94 28.44 -10.79 -7.78
N ASN A 95 29.63 -11.41 -7.74
CA ASN A 95 30.21 -11.94 -6.50
C ASN A 95 30.77 -10.83 -5.61
N ALA A 96 31.36 -9.76 -6.16
CA ALA A 96 31.86 -8.62 -5.40
C ALA A 96 30.72 -7.78 -4.78
N GLU A 97 29.60 -7.62 -5.48
CA GLU A 97 28.38 -7.01 -4.91
C GLU A 97 27.67 -7.94 -3.91
N ALA A 98 27.79 -9.26 -4.06
CA ALA A 98 27.28 -10.23 -3.08
C ALA A 98 28.20 -10.41 -1.85
N GLU A 99 29.50 -10.09 -1.95
CA GLU A 99 30.51 -10.39 -0.92
C GLU A 99 30.45 -9.49 0.31
N TRP A 100 29.78 -8.34 0.26
CA TRP A 100 29.57 -7.51 1.45
C TRP A 100 28.21 -7.81 2.13
N LEU A 101 27.27 -8.38 1.38
CA LEU A 101 25.98 -8.88 1.89
C LEU A 101 26.08 -10.27 2.50
N ARG A 102 26.82 -11.20 1.88
CA ARG A 102 27.02 -12.55 2.42
C ARG A 102 27.53 -12.53 3.85
N PRO A 103 28.55 -11.72 4.22
CA PRO A 103 28.91 -11.55 5.61
C PRO A 103 27.74 -11.00 6.43
N ARG A 104 26.99 -9.97 6.05
CA ARG A 104 25.91 -9.47 6.95
C ARG A 104 24.69 -10.38 7.08
N LEU A 105 24.32 -11.13 6.04
CA LEU A 105 23.17 -12.05 6.06
C LEU A 105 23.55 -13.47 6.53
N ASP A 106 24.78 -13.92 6.28
CA ASP A 106 25.33 -15.19 6.78
C ASP A 106 26.01 -15.02 8.17
N LEU A 107 26.42 -13.79 8.56
CA LEU A 107 26.69 -13.36 9.96
C LEU A 107 25.41 -12.92 10.69
N LEU A 108 24.26 -13.46 10.30
CA LEU A 108 23.19 -13.73 11.26
C LEU A 108 23.28 -15.21 11.72
N PRO A 109 24.42 -15.75 12.21
CA PRO A 109 24.46 -17.15 12.56
C PRO A 109 23.74 -17.29 13.91
N GLY A 110 22.59 -17.97 13.92
CA GLY A 110 21.89 -18.29 15.16
C GLY A 110 20.64 -17.46 15.46
N ILE A 111 20.00 -16.83 14.48
CA ILE A 111 18.54 -16.70 14.58
C ILE A 111 18.00 -18.13 14.46
N ASP A 112 17.82 -18.83 15.59
CA ASP A 112 17.16 -20.12 15.60
C ASP A 112 15.68 -19.89 15.24
N GLU A 113 15.39 -19.89 13.94
CA GLU A 113 14.06 -19.66 13.38
C GLU A 113 13.06 -20.75 13.82
N ARG A 114 13.55 -21.85 14.39
CA ARG A 114 12.73 -22.86 15.08
C ARG A 114 12.00 -22.30 16.30
N GLY A 115 12.35 -21.11 16.78
CA GLY A 115 11.60 -20.38 17.80
C GLY A 115 10.36 -19.65 17.26
N PHE A 116 10.15 -19.57 15.95
CA PHE A 116 8.99 -18.90 15.30
C PHE A 116 7.82 -19.85 14.99
N ASP A 117 7.52 -20.78 15.91
CA ASP A 117 6.25 -21.52 15.88
C ASP A 117 5.03 -20.57 15.97
N SER A 118 3.83 -21.01 15.60
CA SER A 118 2.58 -20.28 15.25
C SER A 118 2.10 -19.07 16.08
N GLU A 119 2.76 -18.67 17.17
CA GLU A 119 2.48 -17.49 18.01
C GLU A 119 3.15 -16.19 17.48
N GLY A 120 2.99 -15.90 16.19
CA GLY A 120 3.88 -15.01 15.42
C GLY A 120 3.96 -13.51 15.76
N SER A 121 3.09 -12.96 16.62
CA SER A 121 3.00 -11.50 16.84
C SER A 121 3.74 -10.98 18.09
N LEU A 122 3.65 -11.65 19.24
CA LEU A 122 4.53 -11.37 20.41
C LEU A 122 6.01 -11.52 20.06
N LYS A 123 6.31 -12.34 19.06
CA LYS A 123 7.65 -12.57 18.53
C LYS A 123 8.17 -11.39 17.71
N LEU A 124 7.31 -10.57 17.11
CA LEU A 124 7.77 -9.48 16.23
C LEU A 124 8.41 -8.33 17.02
N LEU A 125 7.76 -7.83 18.08
CA LEU A 125 8.37 -6.80 18.94
C LEU A 125 9.66 -7.30 19.60
N ALA A 126 9.65 -8.53 20.11
CA ALA A 126 10.83 -9.15 20.71
C ALA A 126 11.97 -9.26 19.68
N TRP A 127 11.66 -9.69 18.45
CA TRP A 127 12.61 -9.75 17.35
C TRP A 127 13.17 -8.37 17.00
N ARG A 128 12.32 -7.33 16.92
CA ARG A 128 12.77 -5.95 16.69
C ARG A 128 13.75 -5.50 17.77
N ARG A 129 13.45 -5.74 19.05
CA ARG A 129 14.34 -5.42 20.17
C ARG A 129 15.71 -6.08 20.03
N GLN A 130 15.73 -7.34 19.61
CA GLN A 130 16.96 -8.12 19.45
C GLN A 130 17.80 -7.66 18.24
N HIS A 131 17.18 -7.23 17.15
CA HIS A 131 17.87 -6.99 15.87
C HIS A 131 18.03 -5.51 15.50
N ARG A 132 17.44 -4.57 16.25
CA ARG A 132 17.45 -3.13 15.92
C ARG A 132 18.85 -2.56 15.73
N ASP A 133 19.80 -2.89 16.61
CA ASP A 133 21.13 -2.25 16.57
C ASP A 133 21.90 -2.67 15.32
N LEU A 134 21.70 -3.92 14.88
CA LEU A 134 22.30 -4.46 13.66
C LEU A 134 21.62 -3.91 12.39
N LEU A 135 20.28 -3.95 12.33
CA LEU A 135 19.52 -3.58 11.13
C LEU A 135 19.39 -2.06 10.94
N LEU A 136 19.68 -1.27 11.97
CA LEU A 136 19.75 0.19 11.92
C LEU A 136 21.19 0.72 12.01
N ALA A 137 22.19 -0.13 11.79
CA ALA A 137 23.58 0.33 11.73
C ALA A 137 23.74 1.41 10.64
N GLY A 138 24.34 2.54 10.97
CA GLY A 138 24.52 3.67 10.03
C GLY A 138 23.29 4.57 9.84
N ILE A 139 22.17 4.27 10.50
CA ILE A 139 20.97 5.13 10.55
C ILE A 139 21.04 5.98 11.83
N ASP A 140 20.58 7.24 11.79
CA ASP A 140 20.53 8.13 12.95
C ASP A 140 19.44 7.68 13.94
N GLN A 141 19.82 6.79 14.84
CA GLN A 141 18.92 6.23 15.84
C GLN A 141 18.51 7.23 16.92
N GLU A 142 19.34 8.26 17.17
CA GLU A 142 19.02 9.31 18.14
C GLU A 142 17.91 10.20 17.58
N GLN A 143 17.99 10.57 16.31
CA GLN A 143 16.93 11.33 15.65
C GLN A 143 15.60 10.56 15.59
N ILE A 144 15.64 9.25 15.28
CA ILE A 144 14.44 8.39 15.33
C ILE A 144 13.84 8.39 16.74
N ARG A 145 14.67 8.29 17.78
CA ARG A 145 14.22 8.33 19.17
C ARG A 145 13.58 9.68 19.52
N ASN A 146 14.16 10.79 19.07
CA ASN A 146 13.61 12.13 19.29
C ASN A 146 12.21 12.25 18.67
N TRP A 147 12.02 11.78 17.44
CA TRP A 147 10.70 11.71 16.81
C TRP A 147 9.72 10.83 17.60
N GLN A 148 10.16 9.66 18.10
CA GLN A 148 9.31 8.79 18.93
C GLN A 148 8.90 9.47 20.24
N ILE A 149 9.79 10.24 20.87
CA ILE A 149 9.49 11.04 22.08
C ILE A 149 8.44 12.11 21.77
N GLU A 150 8.55 12.80 20.64
CA GLU A 150 7.54 13.79 20.21
C GLU A 150 6.17 13.14 20.00
N VAL A 151 6.12 11.99 19.30
CA VAL A 151 4.89 11.20 19.14
C VAL A 151 4.35 10.79 20.51
N PHE A 152 5.19 10.24 21.40
CA PHE A 152 4.81 9.82 22.75
C PHE A 152 4.22 10.98 23.57
N ASN A 153 4.82 12.16 23.53
CA ASN A 153 4.40 13.33 24.30
C ASN A 153 3.04 13.90 23.85
N SER A 154 2.59 13.58 22.63
CA SER A 154 1.27 13.98 22.12
C SER A 154 0.11 13.07 22.58
N ARG A 155 0.40 12.02 23.36
CA ARG A 155 -0.57 11.05 23.88
C ARG A 155 -1.59 11.71 24.83
N GLN A 156 -2.84 11.25 24.76
CA GLN A 156 -3.93 11.63 25.64
C GLN A 156 -4.00 10.74 26.89
N ARG A 157 -4.74 11.19 27.92
CA ARG A 157 -4.88 10.45 29.18
C ARG A 157 -5.59 9.10 29.04
N ASP A 158 -6.42 8.93 28.02
CA ASP A 158 -7.16 7.71 27.74
C ASP A 158 -6.37 6.70 26.89
N GLY A 159 -5.08 6.95 26.65
CA GLY A 159 -4.22 6.12 25.82
C GLY A 159 -4.33 6.38 24.32
N SER A 160 -5.18 7.32 23.88
CA SER A 160 -5.32 7.66 22.45
C SER A 160 -4.39 8.79 22.00
N TRP A 161 -4.33 9.01 20.69
CA TRP A 161 -3.71 10.19 20.07
C TRP A 161 -4.75 11.03 19.34
N ARG A 162 -4.53 12.35 19.29
CA ARG A 162 -5.44 13.29 18.63
C ARG A 162 -5.22 13.26 17.12
N GLY A 163 -6.33 13.27 16.37
CA GLY A 163 -6.39 13.37 14.91
C GLY A 163 -7.84 13.48 14.46
N GLY A 164 -8.10 13.64 13.16
CA GLY A 164 -9.45 13.66 12.61
C GLY A 164 -10.20 12.33 12.83
N ASP A 165 -9.48 11.21 12.82
CA ASP A 165 -9.95 9.91 13.28
C ASP A 165 -9.02 9.36 14.37
N SER A 166 -9.54 9.26 15.60
CA SER A 166 -8.77 8.79 16.76
C SER A 166 -8.22 7.36 16.61
N VAL A 167 -8.84 6.50 15.79
CA VAL A 167 -8.37 5.14 15.51
C VAL A 167 -7.15 5.21 14.60
N ALA A 168 -7.21 6.01 13.53
CA ALA A 168 -6.07 6.23 12.64
C ALA A 168 -4.89 6.86 13.40
N ALA A 169 -5.16 7.93 14.15
CA ALA A 169 -4.17 8.65 14.94
C ALA A 169 -3.46 7.75 15.94
N THR A 170 -4.24 6.99 16.74
CA THR A 170 -3.70 6.07 17.74
C THR A 170 -2.96 4.91 17.09
N GLY A 171 -3.52 4.30 16.04
CA GLY A 171 -2.87 3.20 15.33
C GLY A 171 -1.53 3.61 14.74
N MET A 172 -1.46 4.79 14.11
CA MET A 172 -0.21 5.30 13.56
C MET A 172 0.84 5.59 14.63
N ALA A 173 0.44 6.23 15.74
CA ALA A 173 1.34 6.51 16.84
C ALA A 173 1.91 5.21 17.45
N LEU A 174 1.06 4.20 17.66
CA LEU A 174 1.51 2.89 18.13
C LEU A 174 2.52 2.25 17.18
N LEU A 175 2.26 2.27 15.88
CA LEU A 175 3.19 1.71 14.89
C LEU A 175 4.56 2.42 14.94
N ALA A 176 4.57 3.74 15.12
CA ALA A 176 5.80 4.51 15.27
C ALA A 176 6.56 4.16 16.57
N LEU A 177 5.85 4.03 17.70
CA LEU A 177 6.47 3.63 18.97
C LEU A 177 7.02 2.19 18.93
N MET A 178 6.32 1.28 18.24
CA MET A 178 6.74 -0.12 18.06
C MET A 178 7.81 -0.32 16.98
N ALA A 179 8.10 0.69 16.16
CA ALA A 179 9.02 0.58 15.03
C ALA A 179 10.47 0.38 15.50
N ARG A 180 10.85 1.07 16.58
CA ARG A 180 12.12 0.93 17.30
C ARG A 180 11.84 0.83 18.80
N PRO A 181 11.61 -0.38 19.33
CA PRO A 181 11.24 -0.54 20.74
C PRO A 181 12.49 -0.46 21.64
N ASP A 182 12.78 0.70 22.24
CA ASP A 182 13.96 0.89 23.12
C ASP A 182 13.69 1.59 24.46
N VAL A 183 12.56 2.29 24.62
CA VAL A 183 12.21 3.00 25.86
C VAL A 183 11.12 2.25 26.61
N ALA A 184 11.37 1.90 27.87
CA ALA A 184 10.39 1.19 28.71
C ALA A 184 9.06 1.96 28.89
N ASP A 185 9.12 3.30 28.95
CA ASP A 185 7.91 4.13 29.02
C ASP A 185 7.02 4.01 27.77
N PHE A 186 7.60 3.66 26.61
CA PHE A 186 6.82 3.41 25.40
C PHE A 186 5.96 2.16 25.53
N ASP A 187 6.41 1.12 26.25
CA ASP A 187 5.63 -0.10 26.46
C ASP A 187 4.32 0.21 27.20
N VAL A 188 4.38 1.05 28.24
CA VAL A 188 3.18 1.50 28.98
C VAL A 188 2.24 2.30 28.06
N ALA A 189 2.77 3.12 27.16
CA ALA A 189 1.95 3.83 26.17
C ALA A 189 1.37 2.91 25.09
N ILE A 190 2.12 1.88 24.68
CA ILE A 190 1.67 0.88 23.73
C ILE A 190 0.50 0.10 24.33
N ASP A 191 0.62 -0.38 25.57
CA ASP A 191 -0.45 -1.10 26.26
C ASP A 191 -1.73 -0.26 26.36
N ALA A 192 -1.62 1.00 26.80
CA ALA A 192 -2.76 1.90 26.89
C ALA A 192 -3.42 2.17 25.52
N GLY A 193 -2.63 2.34 24.46
CA GLY A 193 -3.16 2.55 23.11
C GLY A 193 -3.80 1.28 22.53
N VAL A 194 -3.27 0.10 22.84
CA VAL A 194 -3.87 -1.18 22.46
C VAL A 194 -5.22 -1.36 23.17
N GLU A 195 -5.29 -1.10 24.48
CA GLU A 195 -6.55 -1.13 25.24
C GLU A 195 -7.59 -0.16 24.65
N TYR A 196 -7.15 1.01 24.18
CA TYR A 196 -8.01 1.95 23.47
C TYR A 196 -8.52 1.42 22.11
N LEU A 197 -7.63 0.87 21.28
CA LEU A 197 -7.96 0.44 19.91
C LEU A 197 -8.78 -0.87 19.87
N LYS A 198 -8.45 -1.82 20.72
CA LYS A 198 -8.98 -3.19 20.68
C LYS A 198 -10.53 -3.25 20.67
N PRO A 199 -11.28 -2.64 21.60
CA PRO A 199 -12.75 -2.68 21.56
C PRO A 199 -13.32 -1.96 20.34
N ARG A 200 -12.63 -0.93 19.84
CA ARG A 200 -13.06 -0.19 18.65
C ARG A 200 -12.94 -1.08 17.42
N ILE A 201 -11.76 -1.63 17.14
CA ILE A 201 -11.53 -2.47 15.96
C ILE A 201 -12.38 -3.74 15.99
N LEU A 202 -12.51 -4.41 17.15
CA LEU A 202 -13.29 -5.64 17.29
C LEU A 202 -14.81 -5.44 17.15
N ALA A 203 -15.33 -4.24 17.39
CA ALA A 203 -16.74 -3.92 17.13
C ALA A 203 -17.10 -3.90 15.63
N GLY A 204 -16.13 -4.04 14.73
CA GLY A 204 -16.32 -4.09 13.28
C GLY A 204 -16.08 -2.76 12.57
N SER A 205 -16.22 -2.76 11.24
CA SER A 205 -15.85 -1.62 10.36
C SER A 205 -17.01 -0.74 9.92
N SER A 206 -18.25 -1.00 10.36
CA SER A 206 -19.43 -0.27 9.87
C SER A 206 -19.30 1.24 10.12
N GLY A 207 -19.30 2.02 9.03
CA GLY A 207 -19.24 3.49 9.08
C GLY A 207 -17.86 4.10 9.36
N ARG A 208 -16.78 3.30 9.38
CA ARG A 208 -15.42 3.82 9.57
C ARG A 208 -14.69 4.00 8.25
N ASP A 209 -13.74 4.93 8.28
CA ASP A 209 -12.78 5.10 7.19
C ASP A 209 -11.92 3.81 7.02
N PRO A 210 -11.81 3.26 5.79
CA PRO A 210 -11.02 2.06 5.54
C PRO A 210 -9.54 2.17 5.91
N ILE A 211 -8.92 3.33 5.71
CA ILE A 211 -7.51 3.58 6.06
C ILE A 211 -7.37 3.56 7.58
N ALA A 212 -8.24 4.29 8.30
CA ALA A 212 -8.23 4.31 9.75
C ALA A 212 -8.39 2.91 10.36
N HIS A 213 -9.33 2.13 9.86
CA HIS A 213 -9.56 0.76 10.32
C HIS A 213 -8.36 -0.14 10.05
N THR A 214 -7.74 -0.02 8.87
CA THR A 214 -6.59 -0.84 8.47
C THR A 214 -5.34 -0.51 9.28
N ILE A 215 -5.05 0.79 9.51
CA ILE A 215 -3.94 1.23 10.37
C ILE A 215 -4.14 0.70 11.80
N GLY A 216 -5.37 0.77 12.33
CA GLY A 216 -5.69 0.23 13.65
C GLY A 216 -5.52 -1.29 13.74
N ILE A 217 -5.93 -2.05 12.73
CA ILE A 217 -5.67 -3.50 12.66
C ILE A 217 -4.17 -3.77 12.64
N MET A 218 -3.41 -3.08 11.78
CA MET A 218 -1.96 -3.26 11.67
C MET A 218 -1.27 -3.02 13.01
N ALA A 219 -1.64 -1.95 13.74
CA ALA A 219 -1.12 -1.66 15.07
C ALA A 219 -1.42 -2.77 16.09
N LEU A 220 -2.66 -3.27 16.11
CA LEU A 220 -3.04 -4.36 17.03
C LEU A 220 -2.35 -5.69 16.71
N VAL A 221 -2.11 -5.97 15.43
CA VAL A 221 -1.39 -7.18 15.01
C VAL A 221 0.09 -7.05 15.40
N GLU A 222 0.71 -5.91 15.12
CA GLU A 222 2.12 -5.70 15.46
C GLU A 222 2.36 -5.70 16.97
N SER A 223 1.42 -5.23 17.79
CA SER A 223 1.60 -5.22 19.25
C SER A 223 1.71 -6.60 19.89
N GLY A 224 1.26 -7.66 19.21
CA GLY A 224 1.26 -9.01 19.77
C GLY A 224 0.17 -9.31 20.78
N GLN A 225 -0.72 -8.36 21.09
CA GLN A 225 -1.67 -8.47 22.20
C GLN A 225 -3.07 -8.99 21.81
N LEU A 226 -3.21 -9.46 20.57
CA LEU A 226 -4.44 -10.11 20.10
C LEU A 226 -4.38 -11.60 20.39
N SER A 227 -5.46 -12.15 20.94
CA SER A 227 -5.66 -13.60 20.97
C SER A 227 -5.82 -14.14 19.54
N GLU A 228 -5.57 -15.43 19.34
CA GLU A 228 -5.71 -16.07 18.04
C GLU A 228 -7.13 -15.88 17.45
N ARG A 229 -8.16 -15.96 18.30
CA ARG A 229 -9.56 -15.74 17.91
C ARG A 229 -9.82 -14.30 17.43
N GLU A 230 -9.28 -13.32 18.13
CA GLU A 230 -9.41 -11.90 17.76
C GLU A 230 -8.63 -11.59 16.48
N ASN A 231 -7.44 -12.17 16.33
CA ASN A 231 -6.65 -12.08 15.12
C ASN A 231 -7.41 -12.69 13.92
N ALA A 232 -8.02 -13.87 14.09
CA ALA A 232 -8.83 -14.50 13.06
C ALA A 232 -10.08 -13.68 12.68
N SER A 233 -10.70 -12.96 13.62
CA SER A 233 -11.93 -12.20 13.36
C SER A 233 -11.69 -10.91 12.55
N ILE A 234 -10.55 -10.24 12.73
CA ILE A 234 -10.23 -8.99 12.02
C ILE A 234 -9.62 -9.21 10.65
N ARG A 235 -9.00 -10.38 10.43
CA ARG A 235 -8.26 -10.70 9.20
C ARG A 235 -9.05 -10.53 7.91
N PRO A 236 -10.34 -10.93 7.80
CA PRO A 236 -11.12 -10.74 6.58
C PRO A 236 -11.26 -9.27 6.13
N SER A 237 -11.15 -8.31 7.06
CA SER A 237 -11.20 -6.88 6.74
C SER A 237 -9.97 -6.41 5.96
N LEU A 238 -8.84 -7.13 6.03
CA LEU A 238 -7.61 -6.77 5.34
C LEU A 238 -7.61 -7.17 3.86
N TYR A 239 -8.66 -7.83 3.35
CA TYR A 239 -8.67 -8.36 1.98
C TYR A 239 -9.66 -7.65 1.06
N ARG A 240 -10.28 -6.56 1.51
CA ARG A 240 -11.39 -5.91 0.82
C ARG A 240 -10.96 -5.02 -0.34
N GLY A 241 -9.71 -4.53 -0.34
CA GLY A 241 -9.18 -3.63 -1.36
C GLY A 241 -9.67 -2.19 -1.25
N ASP A 242 -10.33 -1.83 -0.15
CA ASP A 242 -10.86 -0.48 0.14
C ASP A 242 -9.78 0.51 0.60
N ALA A 243 -8.66 0.01 1.13
CA ALA A 243 -7.45 0.79 1.42
C ALA A 243 -6.21 0.00 0.99
N PRO A 244 -6.02 -0.24 -0.33
CA PRO A 244 -5.21 -1.35 -0.80
C PRO A 244 -3.73 -1.21 -0.40
N GLN A 245 -3.15 -0.01 -0.41
CA GLN A 245 -1.77 0.25 0.04
C GLN A 245 -1.58 -0.11 1.53
N TRP A 246 -2.42 0.42 2.40
CA TRP A 246 -2.38 0.14 3.84
C TRP A 246 -2.69 -1.32 4.17
N GLN A 247 -3.62 -1.94 3.45
CA GLN A 247 -3.94 -3.35 3.61
C GLN A 247 -2.73 -4.21 3.25
N SER A 248 -2.04 -3.88 2.15
CA SER A 248 -0.82 -4.54 1.72
C SER A 248 0.30 -4.44 2.77
N LEU A 249 0.45 -3.27 3.41
CA LEU A 249 1.39 -3.09 4.52
C LEU A 249 0.98 -3.89 5.77
N ALA A 250 -0.30 -3.90 6.12
CA ALA A 250 -0.82 -4.64 7.27
C ALA A 250 -0.62 -6.16 7.15
N LEU A 251 -0.71 -6.69 5.92
CA LEU A 251 -0.48 -8.11 5.65
C LEU A 251 0.95 -8.57 5.92
N LEU A 252 1.92 -7.65 5.86
CA LEU A 252 3.31 -7.96 6.17
C LEU A 252 3.52 -8.28 7.66
N SER A 253 2.70 -7.69 8.54
CA SER A 253 2.74 -7.91 9.98
C SER A 253 2.30 -9.34 10.38
N PHE A 254 1.78 -10.13 9.45
CA PHE A 254 1.44 -11.54 9.66
C PHE A 254 2.56 -12.46 9.22
N HIS A 255 2.69 -13.60 9.91
CA HIS A 255 3.52 -14.70 9.44
C HIS A 255 3.05 -15.13 8.04
N PRO A 256 3.96 -15.48 7.11
CA PRO A 256 3.57 -15.81 5.74
C PRO A 256 2.48 -16.88 5.61
N ASP A 257 2.45 -17.88 6.49
CA ASP A 257 1.45 -18.95 6.47
C ASP A 257 0.06 -18.49 6.91
N GLN A 258 -0.02 -17.33 7.57
CA GLN A 258 -1.28 -16.70 7.98
C GLN A 258 -1.83 -15.75 6.91
N ARG A 259 -1.01 -15.40 5.90
CA ARG A 259 -1.38 -14.50 4.81
C ARG A 259 -2.31 -15.23 3.82
N PRO A 260 -3.23 -14.49 3.17
CA PRO A 260 -4.06 -15.07 2.13
C PRO A 260 -3.20 -15.42 0.92
N ARG A 261 -3.49 -16.55 0.26
CA ARG A 261 -2.80 -16.91 -0.99
C ARG A 261 -3.16 -16.00 -2.17
N ARG A 262 -4.31 -15.32 -2.11
CA ARG A 262 -4.81 -14.44 -3.16
C ARG A 262 -5.34 -13.15 -2.54
N ILE A 263 -4.88 -12.03 -3.07
CA ILE A 263 -5.25 -10.67 -2.65
C ILE A 263 -5.81 -9.89 -3.84
N ALA A 264 -6.68 -10.54 -4.63
CA ALA A 264 -7.16 -10.04 -5.91
C ALA A 264 -7.82 -8.65 -5.82
N ALA A 265 -8.59 -8.38 -4.76
CA ALA A 265 -9.24 -7.08 -4.57
C ALA A 265 -8.24 -5.95 -4.26
N ILE A 266 -7.16 -6.27 -3.56
CA ILE A 266 -6.05 -5.32 -3.34
C ILE A 266 -5.32 -5.07 -4.66
N GLN A 267 -4.98 -6.15 -5.38
CA GLN A 267 -4.27 -6.10 -6.66
C GLN A 267 -5.02 -5.32 -7.73
N SER A 268 -6.36 -5.45 -7.80
CA SER A 268 -7.16 -4.72 -8.78
C SER A 268 -7.25 -3.22 -8.53
N ASN A 269 -6.96 -2.79 -7.29
CA ASN A 269 -7.12 -1.41 -6.86
C ASN A 269 -5.78 -0.68 -6.67
N ILE A 270 -4.65 -1.33 -7.03
CA ILE A 270 -3.30 -0.75 -7.05
C ILE A 270 -2.82 -0.67 -8.49
N ASN A 271 -2.46 0.53 -8.94
CA ASN A 271 -1.99 0.77 -10.31
C ASN A 271 -0.50 1.12 -10.37
N GLU A 272 0.05 1.63 -9.28
CA GLU A 272 1.43 2.09 -9.17
C GLU A 272 2.42 0.94 -9.33
N SER A 273 3.54 1.21 -10.02
CA SER A 273 4.57 0.21 -10.30
C SER A 273 5.22 -0.34 -9.04
N VAL A 274 5.58 0.52 -8.07
CA VAL A 274 6.23 0.10 -6.81
C VAL A 274 5.36 -0.88 -6.02
N TRP A 275 4.06 -0.60 -5.93
CA TRP A 275 3.13 -1.45 -5.21
C TRP A 275 2.85 -2.77 -5.93
N ARG A 276 2.87 -2.80 -7.26
CA ARG A 276 2.78 -4.07 -8.01
C ARG A 276 3.95 -5.00 -7.68
N HIS A 277 5.18 -4.47 -7.63
CA HIS A 277 6.34 -5.27 -7.22
C HIS A 277 6.19 -5.73 -5.75
N TYR A 278 5.85 -4.82 -4.84
CA TYR A 278 5.59 -5.14 -3.43
C TYR A 278 4.56 -6.27 -3.27
N LEU A 279 3.46 -6.24 -4.01
CA LEU A 279 2.40 -7.25 -3.97
C LEU A 279 2.84 -8.62 -4.51
N GLN A 280 3.72 -8.66 -5.50
CA GLN A 280 4.30 -9.91 -5.99
C GLN A 280 5.10 -10.61 -4.88
N PHE A 281 5.92 -9.85 -4.14
CA PHE A 281 6.63 -10.37 -2.96
C PHE A 281 5.67 -10.84 -1.88
N LEU A 282 4.69 -10.02 -1.52
CA LEU A 282 3.71 -10.35 -0.48
C LEU A 282 2.93 -11.63 -0.81
N SER A 283 2.60 -11.84 -2.08
CA SER A 283 1.86 -13.02 -2.56
C SER A 283 2.74 -14.25 -2.84
N ARG A 284 4.06 -14.15 -2.64
CA ARG A 284 5.06 -15.20 -2.99
C ARG A 284 4.95 -15.65 -4.46
N GLN A 285 4.41 -14.79 -5.33
CA GLN A 285 4.44 -15.06 -6.76
C GLN A 285 5.86 -14.86 -7.26
N ARG A 286 6.32 -15.71 -8.18
CA ARG A 286 7.63 -15.59 -8.81
C ARG A 286 7.75 -14.17 -9.36
N VAL A 287 8.77 -13.45 -8.90
CA VAL A 287 9.08 -12.09 -9.37
C VAL A 287 9.22 -12.17 -10.89
N LEU A 288 8.51 -11.32 -11.62
CA LEU A 288 8.65 -11.26 -13.07
C LEU A 288 10.10 -10.86 -13.38
N ASP A 289 10.73 -11.54 -14.35
CA ASP A 289 12.13 -11.31 -14.73
C ASP A 289 12.40 -9.86 -15.19
N GLU A 290 11.34 -9.09 -15.49
CA GLU A 290 11.39 -7.66 -15.82
C GLU A 290 11.18 -6.79 -14.56
N VAL A 291 12.10 -6.88 -13.59
CA VAL A 291 12.21 -5.84 -12.56
C VAL A 291 12.64 -4.56 -13.27
N ASN A 292 11.82 -3.52 -13.21
CA ASN A 292 12.18 -2.23 -13.77
C ASN A 292 13.35 -1.64 -12.98
N GLU A 293 14.58 -1.79 -13.50
CA GLU A 293 15.81 -1.33 -12.85
C GLU A 293 15.76 0.17 -12.58
N ASP A 294 15.10 0.94 -13.44
CA ASP A 294 14.93 2.39 -13.28
C ASP A 294 14.19 2.75 -12.00
N LEU A 295 13.26 1.89 -11.54
CA LEU A 295 12.52 2.11 -10.28
C LEU A 295 13.42 2.06 -9.04
N PHE A 296 14.59 1.42 -9.15
CA PHE A 296 15.51 1.19 -8.05
C PHE A 296 16.89 1.83 -8.25
N ALA A 297 17.22 2.21 -9.49
CA ALA A 297 18.49 2.83 -9.85
C ALA A 297 18.56 4.32 -9.47
N GLU A 298 17.46 5.07 -9.57
CA GLU A 298 17.47 6.53 -9.30
C GLU A 298 17.31 6.88 -7.80
N GLY A 299 17.35 5.87 -6.91
CA GLY A 299 16.98 6.04 -5.51
C GLY A 299 15.49 6.37 -5.37
N ALA A 300 14.95 6.24 -4.16
CA ALA A 300 13.64 6.79 -3.88
C ALA A 300 13.74 8.33 -3.84
N GLY A 301 13.82 8.95 -5.02
CA GLY A 301 13.94 10.40 -5.19
C GLY A 301 12.78 11.17 -4.53
N GLU A 302 12.84 12.50 -4.58
CA GLU A 302 11.89 13.42 -3.94
C GLU A 302 10.40 13.18 -4.32
N ALA A 303 10.14 12.43 -5.39
CA ALA A 303 8.81 12.17 -5.93
C ALA A 303 7.96 11.14 -5.15
N PHE A 304 8.54 10.39 -4.21
CA PHE A 304 7.77 9.38 -3.47
C PHE A 304 7.02 9.95 -2.28
N SER A 305 5.73 9.59 -2.17
CA SER A 305 4.95 9.82 -0.96
C SER A 305 5.56 9.09 0.24
N GLY A 306 5.22 9.51 1.46
CA GLY A 306 5.71 8.83 2.67
C GLY A 306 5.36 7.34 2.73
N ILE A 307 4.22 6.91 2.15
CA ILE A 307 3.83 5.49 2.10
C ILE A 307 4.55 4.77 0.96
N ASP A 308 4.72 5.41 -0.20
CA ASP A 308 5.45 4.79 -1.31
C ASP A 308 6.90 4.49 -0.95
N ARG A 309 7.54 5.35 -0.14
CA ARG A 309 8.87 5.10 0.43
C ARG A 309 8.92 3.82 1.27
N LEU A 310 7.85 3.48 2.00
CA LEU A 310 7.77 2.22 2.76
C LEU A 310 7.72 1.03 1.81
N ALA A 311 6.83 1.06 0.82
CA ALA A 311 6.71 -0.01 -0.16
C ALA A 311 8.01 -0.20 -0.94
N TRP A 312 8.64 0.89 -1.36
CA TRP A 312 9.94 0.88 -2.03
C TRP A 312 11.01 0.24 -1.15
N THR A 313 11.16 0.71 0.09
CA THR A 313 12.20 0.20 1.01
C THR A 313 12.05 -1.29 1.25
N LEU A 314 10.84 -1.74 1.54
CA LEU A 314 10.54 -3.15 1.76
C LEU A 314 10.86 -3.96 0.50
N THR A 315 10.46 -3.48 -0.68
CA THR A 315 10.75 -4.14 -1.95
C THR A 315 12.26 -4.21 -2.23
N SER A 316 12.99 -3.11 -2.02
CA SER A 316 14.45 -3.04 -2.17
C SER A 316 15.19 -4.00 -1.24
N LEU A 317 14.79 -4.04 0.03
CA LEU A 317 15.31 -4.99 1.02
C LEU A 317 15.15 -6.44 0.56
N TRP A 318 14.00 -6.78 -0.01
CA TRP A 318 13.67 -8.15 -0.39
C TRP A 318 14.32 -8.60 -1.67
N MET A 319 14.47 -7.69 -2.63
CA MET A 319 15.21 -7.97 -3.86
C MET A 319 16.71 -8.10 -3.62
N GLY A 320 17.22 -7.56 -2.51
CA GLY A 320 18.67 -7.54 -2.22
C GLY A 320 19.48 -6.75 -3.24
N ARG A 321 18.83 -5.92 -4.06
CA ARG A 321 19.48 -5.09 -5.08
C ARG A 321 20.00 -3.80 -4.45
N ASN A 322 21.25 -3.47 -4.74
CA ASN A 322 21.96 -2.29 -4.26
C ASN A 322 21.69 -1.92 -2.78
N PRO A 323 22.02 -2.81 -1.83
CA PRO A 323 21.72 -2.56 -0.42
C PRO A 323 22.53 -1.41 0.17
N GLN A 324 23.61 -0.99 -0.49
CA GLN A 324 24.40 0.16 -0.08
C GLN A 324 23.61 1.43 -0.37
N ALA A 325 23.09 1.59 -1.58
CA ALA A 325 22.22 2.73 -1.91
C ALA A 325 20.98 2.76 -1.02
N LEU A 326 20.40 1.60 -0.70
CA LEU A 326 19.31 1.51 0.26
C LEU A 326 19.73 2.02 1.66
N GLN A 327 20.88 1.56 2.17
CA GLN A 327 21.40 1.98 3.48
C GLN A 327 21.70 3.48 3.51
N GLU A 328 22.33 4.02 2.46
CA GLU A 328 22.60 5.45 2.28
C GLU A 328 21.28 6.24 2.23
N GLN A 329 20.26 5.74 1.53
CA GLN A 329 18.96 6.38 1.46
C GLN A 329 18.23 6.39 2.81
N LEU A 330 18.29 5.30 3.57
CA LEU A 330 17.72 5.22 4.92
C LEU A 330 18.46 6.11 5.92
N ALA A 331 19.79 6.18 5.81
CA ALA A 331 20.60 7.10 6.60
C ALA A 331 20.22 8.56 6.29
N ALA A 332 20.13 8.91 5.00
CA ALA A 332 19.70 10.24 4.57
C ALA A 332 18.29 10.57 5.09
N TRP A 333 17.35 9.62 5.05
CA TRP A 333 16.00 9.82 5.57
C TRP A 333 15.94 10.01 7.08
N SER A 334 16.82 9.35 7.84
CA SER A 334 16.91 9.55 9.29
C SER A 334 17.49 10.90 9.68
N GLN A 335 18.20 11.57 8.77
CA GLN A 335 18.82 12.89 8.98
C GLN A 335 18.01 14.05 8.36
N LEU A 336 16.82 13.77 7.81
CA LEU A 336 16.01 14.80 7.17
C LEU A 336 15.59 15.88 8.16
N GLU A 337 15.97 17.13 7.87
CA GLU A 337 15.43 18.31 8.55
C GLU A 337 13.94 18.51 8.23
N MET A 338 13.48 18.04 7.06
CA MET A 338 12.09 18.11 6.62
C MET A 338 11.43 16.73 6.63
N LEU A 339 10.33 16.62 7.36
CA LEU A 339 9.51 15.41 7.41
C LEU A 339 8.97 15.04 6.01
N PRO A 340 8.73 13.73 5.74
CA PRO A 340 8.19 13.29 4.47
C PRO A 340 6.83 13.96 4.19
N VAL A 341 6.55 14.20 2.91
CA VAL A 341 5.25 14.71 2.48
C VAL A 341 4.20 13.65 2.80
N VAL A 342 3.27 14.04 3.67
CA VAL A 342 2.10 13.25 4.06
C VAL A 342 0.95 13.62 3.13
N GLU A 343 0.28 12.63 2.56
CA GLU A 343 -0.93 12.87 1.77
C GLU A 343 -1.97 13.63 2.61
N ARG A 344 -2.70 14.55 1.98
CA ARG A 344 -3.66 15.42 2.69
C ARG A 344 -4.66 14.61 3.49
N ASP A 345 -5.26 13.59 2.88
CA ASP A 345 -6.31 12.78 3.50
C ASP A 345 -5.75 12.00 4.70
N LEU A 346 -4.52 11.52 4.61
CA LEU A 346 -3.83 10.86 5.73
C LEU A 346 -3.53 11.83 6.87
N ARG A 347 -3.08 13.05 6.54
CA ARG A 347 -2.84 14.12 7.53
C ARG A 347 -4.14 14.53 8.22
N GLU A 348 -5.25 14.61 7.50
CA GLU A 348 -6.57 14.90 8.07
C GLU A 348 -7.01 13.81 9.07
N LEU A 349 -6.79 12.54 8.73
CA LEU A 349 -7.12 11.41 9.62
C LEU A 349 -6.22 11.36 10.87
N ILE A 350 -4.91 11.47 10.69
CA ILE A 350 -3.92 11.18 11.75
C ILE A 350 -3.61 12.42 12.58
N GLY A 351 -3.60 13.61 12.00
CA GLY A 351 -3.22 14.85 12.66
C GLY A 351 -1.72 15.16 12.59
N ASP A 352 -1.24 15.92 13.57
CA ASP A 352 0.06 16.58 13.53
C ASP A 352 1.25 15.61 13.57
N HIS A 353 1.10 14.43 14.18
CA HIS A 353 2.17 13.42 14.27
C HIS A 353 2.28 12.50 13.04
N ALA A 354 1.47 12.71 12.00
CA ALA A 354 1.49 11.88 10.80
C ALA A 354 2.86 11.88 10.11
N GLY A 355 3.48 13.06 9.99
CA GLY A 355 4.80 13.22 9.35
C GLY A 355 5.91 12.53 10.13
N LEU A 356 5.94 12.74 11.46
CA LEU A 356 6.90 12.09 12.36
C LEU A 356 6.76 10.57 12.32
N SER A 357 5.51 10.08 12.38
CA SER A 357 5.23 8.65 12.40
C SER A 357 5.64 7.99 11.08
N LEU A 358 5.38 8.63 9.93
CA LEU A 358 5.85 8.13 8.63
C LEU A 358 7.37 8.21 8.50
N ALA A 359 8.03 9.24 9.03
CA ALA A 359 9.49 9.33 9.04
C ALA A 359 10.12 8.17 9.82
N ILE A 360 9.60 7.89 11.02
CA ILE A 360 10.02 6.77 11.85
C ILE A 360 9.83 5.46 11.10
N LEU A 361 8.62 5.19 10.59
CA LEU A 361 8.33 3.93 9.89
C LEU A 361 9.24 3.72 8.68
N ASN A 362 9.55 4.78 7.93
CA ASN A 362 10.45 4.71 6.77
C ASN A 362 11.88 4.38 7.19
N ALA A 363 12.42 5.13 8.16
CA ALA A 363 13.79 4.92 8.64
C ALA A 363 13.97 3.55 9.31
N THR A 364 12.91 2.95 9.86
CA THR A 364 12.94 1.65 10.51
C THR A 364 12.27 0.53 9.69
N ALA A 365 12.05 0.72 8.39
CA ALA A 365 11.30 -0.25 7.59
C ALA A 365 12.00 -1.63 7.52
N SER A 366 13.33 -1.69 7.67
CA SER A 366 14.09 -2.94 7.79
C SER A 366 13.71 -3.78 9.01
N LEU A 367 13.12 -3.17 10.03
CA LEU A 367 12.62 -3.83 11.24
C LEU A 367 11.14 -4.24 11.14
N ARG A 368 10.45 -3.98 10.03
CA ARG A 368 9.01 -4.28 9.97
C ARG A 368 8.71 -5.77 9.95
N ALA A 369 9.53 -6.57 9.26
CA ALA A 369 9.37 -8.01 9.17
C ALA A 369 10.72 -8.72 9.16
N PRO A 370 10.82 -9.92 9.76
CA PRO A 370 11.99 -10.77 9.63
C PRO A 370 12.30 -11.07 8.15
N PRO A 371 13.59 -11.07 7.73
CA PRO A 371 13.96 -11.42 6.36
C PRO A 371 13.41 -12.76 5.88
N SER A 372 13.33 -13.77 6.75
CA SER A 372 12.75 -15.08 6.43
C SER A 372 11.25 -15.05 6.14
N TRP A 373 10.53 -14.04 6.61
CA TRP A 373 9.12 -13.88 6.25
C TRP A 373 8.92 -13.43 4.81
N VAL A 374 10.00 -13.08 4.11
CA VAL A 374 9.92 -12.49 2.78
C VAL A 374 10.85 -13.14 1.77
N ARG A 375 11.80 -13.96 2.21
CA ARG A 375 12.52 -14.84 1.28
C ARG A 375 11.52 -15.74 0.54
N PRO A 376 11.58 -15.80 -0.81
CA PRO A 376 10.85 -16.83 -1.53
C PRO A 376 11.32 -18.20 -1.00
N PRO A 377 10.42 -19.19 -0.88
CA PRO A 377 10.83 -20.54 -0.50
C PRO A 377 11.96 -20.98 -1.43
N SER A 378 13.10 -21.39 -0.86
CA SER A 378 14.21 -21.97 -1.63
C SER A 378 13.66 -23.17 -2.41
N GLU A 379 13.81 -23.15 -3.74
CA GLU A 379 13.40 -24.26 -4.62
C GLU A 379 14.04 -25.60 -4.22
#